data_AF-A0A5Q4TAN7-F1
#
_entry.id   AF-A0A5Q4TAN7-F1
#
_cell.length_a   1.000
_cell.length_b   1.000
_cell.length_c   1.000
_cell.angle_alpha   90.00
_cell.angle_beta   90.00
_cell.angle_gamma   90.00
#
_symmetry.space_group_name_H-M   'P 1'
#
loop_
_entity.id
_entity.type
_entity.pdbx_description
1 polymer ?
#
loop_
_entity_poly.entity_id
_entity_poly.type
_entity_poly.pdbx_seq_one_letter_code
_entity_poly.pdbx_strand_id
1 'polypeptide(L)'
;MSDPGNTTAKAVGADRSLGQLVASATAEMSALVHDEIALAKAQLRQDAKKAGVGGAAFTAAGTVLLFSLPMLSFALAYGFRTWTGWNMALCFLLSFAVNVVVAGLLALIGTVFVKKAKKGQGPQKAVASAKQSAAVLQNAKPHPRPEPRPELTGGSREDKALL
;
A
#
# COMPACT_ATOMS: atom_id res chain seq x y z
N MET A 1 -19.75 -44.81 49.11
CA MET A 1 -20.27 -43.94 48.03
C MET A 1 -19.17 -42.94 47.73
N SER A 2 -18.21 -43.34 46.89
CA SER A 2 -16.99 -42.57 46.62
C SER A 2 -17.23 -41.71 45.39
N ASP A 3 -17.08 -40.40 45.53
CA ASP A 3 -17.16 -39.44 44.42
C ASP A 3 -15.77 -39.34 43.76
N PRO A 4 -15.58 -39.78 42.49
CA PRO A 4 -14.33 -39.64 41.77
C PRO A 4 -14.39 -38.40 40.87
N GLY A 5 -14.48 -37.21 41.47
CA GLY A 5 -14.64 -35.95 40.74
C GLY A 5 -13.36 -35.13 40.46
N ASN A 6 -12.15 -35.59 40.84
CA ASN A 6 -10.97 -34.70 40.86
C ASN A 6 -9.66 -35.23 40.22
N THR A 7 -9.69 -36.28 39.40
CA THR A 7 -8.47 -36.80 38.75
C THR A 7 -8.27 -36.34 37.30
N THR A 8 -9.27 -35.73 36.66
CA THR A 8 -9.18 -35.26 35.27
C THR A 8 -8.52 -33.89 35.11
N ALA A 9 -8.33 -33.11 36.19
CA ALA A 9 -7.73 -31.79 36.11
C ALA A 9 -6.17 -31.79 36.13
N LYS A 10 -5.52 -32.87 36.58
CA LYS A 10 -4.06 -32.87 36.84
C LYS A 10 -3.18 -33.60 35.82
N ALA A 11 -3.76 -34.22 34.79
CA ALA A 11 -3.02 -34.96 33.76
C ALA A 11 -2.80 -34.17 32.44
N VAL A 12 -2.99 -32.84 32.45
CA VAL A 12 -2.82 -31.98 31.26
C VAL A 12 -1.43 -31.29 31.22
N GLY A 13 -0.55 -31.57 32.19
CA GLY A 13 0.68 -30.79 32.39
C GLY A 13 2.03 -31.45 32.05
N ALA A 14 2.13 -32.77 31.86
CA ALA A 14 3.43 -33.45 31.93
C ALA A 14 4.09 -33.83 30.59
N ASP A 15 3.36 -33.87 29.46
CA ASP A 15 3.93 -34.38 28.18
C ASP A 15 3.33 -33.65 26.97
N ARG A 16 3.26 -32.32 27.00
CA ARG A 16 3.06 -31.59 25.74
C ARG A 16 4.36 -31.73 24.96
N SER A 17 4.37 -32.61 23.95
CA SER A 17 5.57 -32.89 23.17
C SER A 17 6.12 -31.59 22.57
N LEU A 18 7.44 -31.49 22.40
CA LEU A 18 8.07 -30.32 21.74
C LEU A 18 7.39 -29.99 20.40
N GLY A 19 6.88 -31.00 19.69
CA GLY A 19 6.09 -30.82 18.48
C GLY A 19 4.77 -30.08 18.69
N GLN A 20 4.05 -30.31 19.79
CA GLN A 20 2.82 -29.58 20.12
C GLN A 20 3.09 -28.14 20.59
N LEU A 21 4.20 -27.88 21.28
CA LEU A 21 4.63 -26.53 21.66
C LEU A 21 5.02 -25.70 20.43
N VAL A 22 5.79 -26.28 19.51
CA VAL A 22 6.14 -25.63 18.24
C VAL A 22 4.91 -25.42 17.36
N ALA A 23 4.00 -26.40 17.29
CA ALA A 23 2.76 -26.28 16.52
C ALA A 23 1.84 -25.17 17.07
N SER A 24 1.70 -25.05 18.40
CA SER A 24 0.90 -23.99 19.03
C SER A 24 1.53 -22.61 18.87
N ALA A 25 2.86 -22.48 19.06
CA ALA A 25 3.57 -21.22 18.82
C ALA A 25 3.48 -20.75 17.36
N THR A 26 3.55 -21.70 16.40
CA THR A 26 3.38 -21.40 14.97
C THR A 26 1.94 -20.98 14.65
N ALA A 27 0.95 -21.60 15.30
CA ALA A 27 -0.45 -21.22 15.15
C ALA A 27 -0.73 -19.79 15.69
N GLU A 28 -0.16 -19.43 16.84
CA GLU A 28 -0.28 -18.06 17.39
C GLU A 28 0.41 -17.02 16.50
N MET A 29 1.59 -17.33 15.97
CA MET A 29 2.26 -16.46 15.01
C MET A 29 1.44 -16.28 13.72
N SER A 30 0.80 -17.36 13.24
CA SER A 30 -0.09 -17.30 12.07
C SER A 30 -1.36 -16.47 12.36
N ALA A 31 -1.88 -16.51 13.57
CA ALA A 31 -3.01 -15.69 14.01
C ALA A 31 -2.63 -14.19 14.05
N LEU A 32 -1.47 -13.85 14.62
CA LEU A 32 -0.96 -12.47 14.66
C LEU A 32 -0.77 -11.87 13.27
N VAL A 33 -0.19 -12.64 12.34
CA VAL A 33 -0.01 -12.18 10.95
C VAL A 33 -1.36 -11.93 10.29
N HIS A 34 -2.36 -12.78 10.54
CA HIS A 34 -3.70 -12.58 10.01
C HIS A 34 -4.35 -11.29 10.55
N ASP A 35 -4.20 -11.02 11.85
CA ASP A 35 -4.72 -9.82 12.49
C ASP A 35 -4.02 -8.56 11.98
N GLU A 36 -2.69 -8.58 11.79
CA GLU A 36 -1.94 -7.44 11.24
C GLU A 36 -2.36 -7.15 9.78
N ILE A 37 -2.60 -8.19 8.99
CA ILE A 37 -3.15 -8.06 7.63
C ILE A 37 -4.57 -7.50 7.67
N ALA A 38 -5.41 -7.97 8.60
CA ALA A 38 -6.78 -7.48 8.75
C ALA A 38 -6.80 -6.00 9.13
N LEU A 39 -5.91 -5.59 10.05
CA LEU A 39 -5.73 -4.21 10.46
C LEU A 39 -5.21 -3.34 9.30
N ALA A 40 -4.15 -3.78 8.62
CA ALA A 40 -3.61 -3.08 7.46
C ALA A 40 -4.67 -2.92 6.36
N LYS A 41 -5.50 -3.95 6.13
CA LYS A 41 -6.62 -3.89 5.19
C LYS A 41 -7.68 -2.89 5.64
N ALA A 42 -7.98 -2.81 6.93
CA ALA A 42 -8.92 -1.83 7.47
C ALA A 42 -8.38 -0.40 7.29
N GLN A 43 -7.09 -0.17 7.57
CA GLN A 43 -6.43 1.12 7.37
C GLN A 43 -6.42 1.51 5.88
N LEU A 44 -6.04 0.60 4.99
CA LEU A 44 -6.09 0.84 3.53
C LEU A 44 -7.50 1.16 3.05
N ARG A 45 -8.54 0.50 3.57
CA ARG A 45 -9.94 0.83 3.23
C ARG A 45 -10.33 2.22 3.72
N GLN A 46 -9.91 2.60 4.93
CA GLN A 46 -10.17 3.94 5.46
C GLN A 46 -9.45 5.02 4.63
N ASP A 47 -8.19 4.78 4.28
CA ASP A 47 -7.40 5.70 3.46
C ASP A 47 -7.98 5.81 2.05
N ALA A 48 -8.38 4.69 1.44
CA ALA A 48 -9.06 4.69 0.15
C ALA A 48 -10.39 5.45 0.19
N LYS A 49 -11.17 5.30 1.27
CA LYS A 49 -12.42 6.05 1.44
C LYS A 49 -12.16 7.55 1.59
N LYS A 50 -11.19 7.93 2.41
CA LYS A 50 -10.80 9.35 2.61
C LYS A 50 -10.28 9.96 1.30
N ALA A 51 -9.41 9.25 0.60
CA ALA A 51 -8.89 9.68 -0.70
C ALA A 51 -10.00 9.77 -1.75
N GLY A 52 -10.94 8.82 -1.77
CA GLY A 52 -12.08 8.81 -2.68
C GLY A 52 -13.03 9.99 -2.44
N VAL A 53 -13.43 10.22 -1.18
CA VAL A 53 -14.29 11.36 -0.81
C VAL A 53 -13.59 12.68 -1.09
N GLY A 54 -12.32 12.81 -0.70
CA GLY A 54 -11.51 13.99 -0.97
C GLY A 54 -11.39 14.26 -2.47
N GLY A 55 -11.03 13.23 -3.26
CA GLY A 55 -10.93 13.33 -4.72
C GLY A 55 -12.24 13.73 -5.40
N ALA A 56 -13.36 13.15 -4.98
CA ALA A 56 -14.69 13.52 -5.48
C ALA A 56 -15.04 14.97 -5.13
N ALA A 57 -14.84 15.39 -3.87
CA ALA A 57 -15.10 16.76 -3.44
C ALA A 57 -14.22 17.78 -4.18
N PHE A 58 -12.92 17.49 -4.36
CA PHE A 58 -12.01 18.35 -5.13
C PHE A 58 -12.42 18.45 -6.60
N THR A 59 -12.86 17.35 -7.20
CA THR A 59 -13.33 17.34 -8.60
C THR A 59 -14.61 18.16 -8.74
N ALA A 60 -15.57 17.98 -7.82
CA ALA A 60 -16.80 18.76 -7.79
C ALA A 60 -16.52 20.26 -7.59
N ALA A 61 -15.67 20.63 -6.63
CA ALA A 61 -15.27 22.01 -6.39
C ALA A 61 -14.57 22.62 -7.61
N GLY A 62 -13.67 21.88 -8.26
CA GLY A 62 -13.02 22.30 -9.49
C GLY A 62 -14.00 22.57 -10.63
N THR A 63 -15.00 21.69 -10.80
CA THR A 63 -16.07 21.88 -11.78
C THR A 63 -16.91 23.12 -11.47
N VAL A 64 -17.36 23.29 -10.23
CA VAL A 64 -18.13 24.50 -9.83
C VAL A 64 -17.33 25.78 -10.07
N LEU A 65 -16.04 25.79 -9.72
CA LEU A 65 -15.16 26.92 -10.01
C LEU A 65 -15.04 27.19 -11.51
N LEU A 66 -14.86 26.16 -12.32
CA LEU A 66 -14.79 26.28 -13.78
C LEU A 66 -16.06 26.91 -14.37
N PHE A 67 -17.24 26.45 -13.94
CA PHE A 67 -18.54 27.02 -14.37
C PHE A 67 -18.78 28.42 -13.81
N SER A 68 -18.14 28.82 -12.71
CA SER A 68 -18.25 30.17 -12.13
C SER A 68 -17.38 31.23 -12.84
N LEU A 69 -16.33 30.83 -13.57
CA LEU A 69 -15.41 31.73 -14.29
C LEU A 69 -16.09 32.76 -15.21
N PRO A 70 -17.08 32.41 -16.06
CA PRO A 70 -17.79 33.42 -16.85
C PRO A 70 -18.49 34.45 -15.97
N MET A 71 -19.15 34.02 -14.88
CA MET A 71 -19.83 34.93 -13.96
C MET A 71 -18.84 35.85 -13.23
N LEU A 72 -17.70 35.31 -12.79
CA LEU A 72 -16.61 36.11 -12.22
C LEU A 72 -16.05 37.13 -13.23
N SER A 73 -15.93 36.74 -14.50
CA SER A 73 -15.48 37.63 -15.58
C SER A 73 -16.45 38.81 -15.78
N PHE A 74 -17.76 38.56 -15.76
CA PHE A 74 -18.76 39.64 -15.80
C PHE A 74 -18.64 40.56 -14.58
N ALA A 75 -18.56 39.99 -13.38
CA ALA A 75 -18.43 40.77 -12.15
C ALA A 75 -17.20 41.69 -12.16
N LEU A 76 -16.03 41.17 -12.57
CA LEU A 76 -14.81 41.95 -12.72
C LEU A 76 -14.93 43.02 -13.81
N ALA A 77 -15.53 42.71 -14.96
CA ALA A 77 -15.67 43.65 -16.06
C ALA A 77 -16.55 44.86 -15.66
N TYR A 78 -17.68 44.60 -14.99
CA TYR A 78 -18.52 45.67 -14.43
C TYR A 78 -17.82 46.44 -13.31
N GLY A 79 -17.03 45.76 -12.46
CA GLY A 79 -16.21 46.40 -11.44
C GLY A 79 -15.20 47.39 -12.03
N PHE A 80 -14.42 46.95 -13.02
CA PHE A 80 -13.46 47.82 -13.70
C PHE A 80 -14.13 48.97 -14.45
N ARG A 81 -15.26 48.71 -15.11
CA ARG A 81 -16.02 49.76 -15.78
C ARG A 81 -16.48 50.85 -14.82
N THR A 82 -16.97 50.46 -13.63
CA THR A 82 -17.43 51.41 -12.61
C THR A 82 -16.30 52.29 -12.09
N TRP A 83 -15.09 51.75 -11.97
CA TRP A 83 -13.93 52.49 -11.45
C TRP A 83 -13.26 53.39 -12.52
N THR A 84 -13.12 52.91 -13.75
CA THR A 84 -12.30 53.57 -14.79
C THR A 84 -13.11 54.27 -15.88
N GLY A 85 -14.39 53.92 -16.07
CA GLY A 85 -15.20 54.40 -17.19
C GLY A 85 -14.74 53.89 -18.58
N TRP A 86 -13.73 53.01 -18.64
CA TRP A 86 -13.14 52.51 -19.88
C TRP A 86 -14.08 51.66 -20.72
N ASN A 87 -13.82 51.58 -22.04
CA ASN A 87 -14.59 50.75 -22.97
C ASN A 87 -14.80 49.31 -22.43
N MET A 88 -16.02 48.79 -22.58
CA MET A 88 -16.38 47.45 -22.07
C MET A 88 -15.46 46.35 -22.60
N ALA A 89 -15.03 46.45 -23.86
CA ALA A 89 -14.10 45.47 -24.44
C ALA A 89 -12.79 45.38 -23.66
N LEU A 90 -12.23 46.52 -23.25
CA LEU A 90 -11.00 46.57 -22.44
C LEU A 90 -11.22 45.98 -21.05
N CYS A 91 -12.38 46.23 -20.44
CA CYS A 91 -12.71 45.71 -19.10
C CYS A 91 -12.82 44.17 -19.11
N PHE A 92 -13.43 43.58 -20.14
CA PHE A 92 -13.48 42.13 -20.32
C PHE A 92 -12.09 41.53 -20.56
N LEU A 93 -11.26 42.19 -21.37
CA LEU A 93 -9.89 41.75 -21.64
C LEU A 93 -9.06 41.74 -20.34
N LEU A 94 -9.18 42.78 -19.51
CA LEU A 94 -8.52 42.86 -18.22
C LEU A 94 -9.02 41.77 -17.26
N SER A 95 -10.32 41.54 -17.22
CA SER A 95 -10.94 40.49 -16.38
C SER A 95 -10.45 39.10 -16.77
N PHE A 96 -10.33 38.84 -18.07
CA PHE A 96 -9.71 37.62 -18.58
C PHE A 96 -8.24 37.51 -18.15
N ALA A 97 -7.45 38.57 -18.31
CA ALA A 97 -6.05 38.58 -17.88
C ALA A 97 -5.89 38.28 -16.38
N VAL A 98 -6.74 38.87 -15.52
CA VAL A 98 -6.77 38.57 -14.09
C VAL A 98 -7.07 37.10 -13.82
N ASN A 99 -8.10 36.54 -14.48
CA ASN A 99 -8.43 35.13 -14.34
C ASN A 99 -7.30 34.20 -14.79
N VAL A 100 -6.57 34.54 -15.87
CA VAL A 100 -5.40 33.78 -16.33
C VAL A 100 -4.27 33.81 -15.29
N VAL A 101 -4.00 34.96 -14.69
CA VAL A 101 -2.97 35.09 -13.63
C VAL A 101 -3.35 34.23 -12.42
N VAL A 102 -4.62 34.31 -11.97
CA VAL A 102 -5.12 33.48 -10.86
C VAL A 102 -5.03 31.99 -11.19
N ALA A 103 -5.44 31.59 -12.39
CA ALA A 103 -5.36 30.20 -12.84
C ALA A 103 -3.91 29.71 -12.90
N GLY A 104 -2.98 30.53 -13.39
CA GLY A 104 -1.54 30.23 -13.39
C GLY A 104 -0.98 30.04 -11.99
N LEU A 105 -1.38 30.88 -11.03
CA LEU A 105 -0.96 30.76 -9.64
C LEU A 105 -1.51 29.49 -8.98
N LEU A 106 -2.80 29.20 -9.19
CA LEU A 106 -3.43 27.96 -8.72
C LEU A 106 -2.76 26.72 -9.32
N ALA A 107 -2.44 26.74 -10.61
CA ALA A 107 -1.73 25.66 -11.27
C ALA A 107 -0.33 25.46 -10.67
N LEU A 108 0.41 26.55 -10.41
CA LEU A 108 1.72 26.49 -9.77
C LEU A 108 1.63 25.85 -8.38
N ILE A 109 0.70 26.31 -7.53
CA ILE A 109 0.46 25.72 -6.20
C ILE A 109 0.11 24.23 -6.33
N GLY A 110 -0.80 23.89 -7.23
CA GLY A 110 -1.18 22.50 -7.51
C GLY A 110 0.02 21.65 -7.90
N THR A 111 0.89 22.15 -8.79
CA THR A 111 2.10 21.42 -9.18
C THR A 111 3.08 21.23 -8.02
N VAL A 112 3.21 22.22 -7.11
CA VAL A 112 4.07 22.10 -5.91
C VAL A 112 3.52 21.04 -4.97
N PHE A 113 2.21 21.02 -4.73
CA PHE A 113 1.55 19.98 -3.93
C PHE A 113 1.73 18.59 -4.53
N VAL A 114 1.51 18.45 -5.84
CA VAL A 114 1.71 17.17 -6.54
C VAL A 114 3.18 16.74 -6.48
N LYS A 115 4.13 17.65 -6.65
CA LYS A 115 5.57 17.36 -6.52
C LYS A 115 5.94 16.91 -5.10
N LYS A 116 5.38 17.53 -4.06
CA LYS A 116 5.57 17.10 -2.66
C LYS A 116 4.99 15.71 -2.43
N ALA A 117 3.77 15.45 -2.91
CA ALA A 117 3.13 14.14 -2.83
C ALA A 117 3.95 13.06 -3.58
N LYS A 118 4.52 13.38 -4.75
CA LYS A 118 5.38 12.48 -5.52
C LYS A 118 6.75 12.25 -4.87
N LYS A 119 7.35 13.25 -4.21
CA LYS A 119 8.60 13.06 -3.45
C LYS A 119 8.40 12.18 -2.21
N GLY A 120 7.22 12.25 -1.58
CA GLY A 120 6.78 11.27 -0.58
C GLY A 120 6.38 9.95 -1.25
N GLN A 121 7.34 9.22 -1.83
CA GLN A 121 7.12 7.95 -2.55
C GLN A 121 6.67 6.76 -1.66
N GLY A 122 5.92 7.00 -0.59
CA GLY A 122 5.50 5.96 0.37
C GLY A 122 4.66 4.85 -0.26
N PRO A 123 3.51 5.15 -0.90
CA PRO A 123 2.63 4.12 -1.44
C PRO A 123 3.23 3.40 -2.64
N GLN A 124 3.82 4.15 -3.58
CA GLN A 124 4.27 3.62 -4.88
C GLN A 124 5.56 2.80 -4.77
N LYS A 125 6.46 3.11 -3.82
CA LYS A 125 7.59 2.23 -3.50
C LYS A 125 7.15 1.00 -2.72
N ALA A 126 6.22 1.12 -1.78
CA ALA A 126 5.73 -0.02 -1.02
C ALA A 126 5.09 -1.09 -1.94
N VAL A 127 4.23 -0.69 -2.90
CA VAL A 127 3.70 -1.65 -3.88
C VAL A 127 4.76 -2.16 -4.87
N ALA A 128 5.74 -1.34 -5.26
CA ALA A 128 6.82 -1.79 -6.14
C ALA A 128 7.73 -2.82 -5.44
N SER A 129 8.14 -2.57 -4.19
CA SER A 129 8.92 -3.51 -3.38
C SER A 129 8.14 -4.79 -3.08
N ALA A 130 6.85 -4.71 -2.75
CA ALA A 130 6.01 -5.90 -2.57
C ALA A 130 5.91 -6.75 -3.85
N LYS A 131 5.75 -6.10 -5.02
CA LYS A 131 5.75 -6.80 -6.32
C LYS A 131 7.11 -7.41 -6.65
N GLN A 132 8.21 -6.72 -6.33
CA GLN A 132 9.55 -7.26 -6.53
C GLN A 132 9.82 -8.48 -5.63
N SER A 133 9.43 -8.44 -4.35
CA SER A 133 9.56 -9.58 -3.45
C SER A 133 8.74 -10.79 -3.94
N ALA A 134 7.50 -10.58 -4.38
CA ALA A 134 6.69 -11.63 -5.00
C ALA A 134 7.33 -12.18 -6.29
N ALA A 135 7.92 -11.29 -7.10
CA ALA A 135 8.58 -11.65 -8.35
C ALA A 135 9.88 -12.46 -8.15
N VAL A 136 10.60 -12.25 -7.05
CA VAL A 136 11.78 -13.06 -6.70
C VAL A 136 11.35 -14.44 -6.19
N LEU A 137 10.28 -14.50 -5.38
CA LEU A 137 9.77 -15.76 -4.83
C LEU A 137 9.15 -16.67 -5.90
N GLN A 138 8.47 -16.14 -6.91
CA GLN A 138 7.96 -16.95 -8.03
C GLN A 138 9.08 -17.48 -8.95
N ASN A 139 10.23 -16.80 -9.00
CA ASN A 139 11.38 -17.19 -9.83
C ASN A 139 12.35 -18.12 -9.09
N ALA A 140 12.22 -18.26 -7.77
CA ALA A 140 12.96 -19.25 -6.99
C ALA A 140 12.39 -20.65 -7.25
N LYS A 141 12.91 -21.32 -8.28
CA LYS A 141 12.62 -22.73 -8.56
C LYS A 141 13.11 -23.59 -7.38
N PRO A 142 12.30 -24.51 -6.82
CA PRO A 142 12.76 -25.40 -5.75
C PRO A 142 13.99 -26.17 -6.21
N HIS A 143 15.11 -25.99 -5.52
CA HIS A 143 16.33 -26.75 -5.82
C HIS A 143 16.08 -28.23 -5.51
N PRO A 144 16.29 -29.14 -6.48
CA PRO A 144 16.36 -30.56 -6.20
C PRO A 144 17.49 -30.80 -5.21
N ARG A 145 17.20 -31.46 -4.09
CA ARG A 145 18.22 -31.92 -3.15
C ARG A 145 19.20 -32.80 -3.93
N PRO A 146 20.53 -32.59 -3.86
CA PRO A 146 21.47 -33.58 -4.33
C PRO A 146 21.21 -34.87 -3.55
N GLU A 147 20.77 -35.92 -4.26
CA GLU A 147 20.60 -37.25 -3.69
C GLU A 147 21.93 -37.67 -3.01
N PRO A 148 21.88 -38.33 -1.84
CA PRO A 148 23.07 -38.93 -1.25
C PRO A 148 23.66 -39.92 -2.26
N ARG A 149 24.81 -39.57 -2.84
CA ARG A 149 25.58 -40.48 -3.68
C ARG A 149 25.89 -41.71 -2.82
N PRO A 150 25.46 -42.93 -3.20
CA PRO A 150 25.93 -44.14 -2.55
C PRO A 150 27.45 -44.15 -2.69
N GLU A 151 28.13 -44.17 -1.55
CA GLU A 151 29.57 -44.38 -1.51
C GLU A 151 29.90 -45.61 -2.36
N LEU A 152 30.90 -45.43 -3.22
CA LEU A 152 31.53 -46.49 -3.98
C LEU A 152 32.30 -47.37 -2.99
N THR A 153 31.63 -48.32 -2.35
CA THR A 153 32.30 -49.42 -1.65
C THR A 153 33.03 -50.24 -2.70
N GLY A 154 34.35 -50.10 -2.69
CA GLY A 154 35.25 -50.56 -3.73
C GLY A 154 35.28 -52.09 -3.91
N GLY A 155 35.44 -52.47 -5.17
CA GLY A 155 36.64 -53.16 -5.59
C GLY A 155 36.90 -54.52 -4.97
N SER A 156 36.28 -55.54 -5.57
CA SER A 156 36.86 -56.87 -5.70
C SER A 156 38.30 -56.79 -6.24
N ARG A 157 39.28 -57.05 -5.37
CA ARG A 157 40.59 -57.64 -5.70
C ARG A 157 40.69 -58.86 -4.80
N GLU A 158 40.44 -60.06 -5.31
CA GLU A 158 41.50 -60.90 -5.88
C GLU A 158 42.71 -60.96 -4.96
N ASP A 159 42.61 -61.80 -3.92
CA ASP A 159 43.79 -62.41 -3.31
C ASP A 159 43.60 -63.93 -3.27
N LYS A 160 43.84 -64.53 -4.43
CA LYS A 160 44.23 -65.93 -4.60
C LYS A 160 45.74 -65.92 -4.81
N ALA A 161 46.53 -65.73 -3.76
CA ALA A 161 47.93 -66.15 -3.75
C ALA A 161 48.53 -66.09 -2.34
N LEU A 162 48.87 -67.29 -1.86
CA LEU A 162 50.07 -67.56 -1.06
C LEU A 162 50.04 -67.22 0.45
N LEU A 163 50.17 -68.33 1.20
CA LEU A 163 50.62 -68.54 2.59
C LEU A 163 49.54 -68.49 3.68
#